data_AF-A0A538KV35-F1
#
_entry.id   AF-A0A538KV35-F1
#
_cell.length_a   1.000
_cell.length_b   1.000
_cell.length_c   1.000
_cell.angle_alpha   90.00
_cell.angle_beta   90.00
_cell.angle_gamma   90.00
#
_symmetry.space_group_name_H-M   'P 1'
#
loop_
_entity.id
_entity.type
_entity.pdbx_description
1 polymer ?
#
loop_
_entity_poly.entity_id
_entity_poly.type
_entity_poly.pdbx_seq_one_letter_code
_entity_poly.pdbx_strand_id
1 'polypeptide(L)'
;MRLMVRWILRLALVAAAGAIGAATVARADDSASVHGKATAPGLTKERVDASPDKAEDNGDESDQPAAGESPDQAPPAPSEEPQLGQKLGVTPSEGTVRVRQPDEGWAELDAGTAVPNGTVIDARHGAITLSAAVDAAGTQQSATFSGAVFTVDQPNAAHSVTSLALHGGDFSKCAPAARRVRPWAAIAASRKPVRRLFGSGHGRFRTRGRFAAATVHGTIWVTEDYCDRTVITVKRGVVAVQDLHSGRAVEVHAGHSRTIRRR
;
A
#
# COMPACT_ATOMS: atom_id res chain seq x y z
N MET A 1 53.56 -44.37 -37.00
CA MET A 1 55.03 -44.24 -36.88
C MET A 1 55.44 -42.93 -37.57
N ARG A 2 55.69 -41.87 -36.78
CA ARG A 2 56.31 -40.56 -37.16
C ARG A 2 55.53 -39.72 -38.22
N LEU A 3 55.42 -38.38 -38.21
CA LEU A 3 56.09 -37.28 -37.54
C LEU A 3 55.09 -36.13 -37.27
N MET A 4 55.36 -35.42 -36.17
CA MET A 4 54.85 -34.10 -35.82
C MET A 4 55.37 -33.04 -36.80
N VAL A 5 54.55 -32.05 -37.15
CA VAL A 5 55.02 -30.73 -37.61
C VAL A 5 54.28 -29.65 -36.84
N ARG A 6 55.05 -28.97 -35.97
CA ARG A 6 54.69 -27.76 -35.23
C ARG A 6 54.64 -26.59 -36.22
N TRP A 7 53.60 -25.77 -36.16
CA TRP A 7 53.65 -24.39 -36.63
C TRP A 7 53.44 -23.46 -35.44
N ILE A 8 54.52 -22.76 -35.08
CA ILE A 8 54.56 -21.60 -34.20
C ILE A 8 54.55 -20.39 -35.12
N LEU A 9 53.62 -19.45 -34.98
CA LEU A 9 53.88 -18.05 -35.35
C LEU A 9 52.99 -17.05 -34.59
N ARG A 10 53.63 -16.41 -33.61
CA ARG A 10 53.63 -14.98 -33.23
C ARG A 10 52.32 -14.17 -33.33
N LEU A 11 51.81 -13.82 -32.14
CA LEU A 11 51.74 -12.47 -31.58
C LEU A 11 51.61 -11.28 -32.57
N ALA A 12 50.45 -10.63 -32.57
CA ALA A 12 50.33 -9.19 -32.78
C ALA A 12 49.21 -8.64 -31.89
N LEU A 13 49.64 -8.00 -30.81
CA LEU A 13 48.84 -7.22 -29.87
C LEU A 13 48.54 -5.87 -30.54
N VAL A 14 47.28 -5.59 -30.88
CA VAL A 14 46.86 -4.22 -31.22
C VAL A 14 46.02 -3.71 -30.07
N ALA A 15 46.67 -2.99 -29.17
CA ALA A 15 46.04 -2.20 -28.12
C ALA A 15 45.57 -0.87 -28.75
N ALA A 16 44.28 -0.75 -29.01
CA ALA A 16 43.66 0.53 -29.32
C ALA A 16 43.34 1.25 -28.01
N ALA A 17 44.14 2.26 -27.68
CA ALA A 17 43.95 3.15 -26.55
C ALA A 17 42.68 4.01 -26.78
N GLY A 18 41.61 3.71 -26.04
CA GLY A 18 40.44 4.57 -25.93
C GLY A 18 40.74 5.72 -24.98
N ALA A 19 40.83 6.94 -25.53
CA ALA A 19 40.96 8.16 -24.74
C ALA A 19 39.69 8.38 -23.90
N ILE A 20 39.87 8.35 -22.58
CA ILE A 20 38.85 8.71 -21.59
C ILE A 20 38.81 10.24 -21.53
N GLY A 21 37.76 10.82 -22.12
CA GLY A 21 37.43 12.23 -21.92
C GLY A 21 36.94 12.45 -20.50
N ALA A 22 37.81 12.96 -19.63
CA ALA A 22 37.44 13.45 -18.31
C ALA A 22 36.75 14.82 -18.46
N ALA A 23 35.41 14.83 -18.43
CA ALA A 23 34.65 16.05 -18.21
C ALA A 23 34.55 16.29 -16.69
N THR A 24 35.45 17.12 -16.17
CA THR A 24 35.36 17.72 -14.84
C THR A 24 34.20 18.70 -14.81
N VAL A 25 33.09 18.32 -14.18
CA VAL A 25 32.05 19.26 -13.74
C VAL A 25 32.32 19.58 -12.28
N ALA A 26 32.59 20.86 -12.01
CA ALA A 26 32.76 21.41 -10.68
C ALA A 26 31.55 21.10 -9.80
N ARG A 27 31.78 20.49 -8.63
CA ARG A 27 30.81 20.50 -7.53
C ARG A 27 31.07 21.76 -6.73
N ALA A 28 30.11 22.66 -6.74
CA ALA A 28 29.95 23.66 -5.70
C ALA A 28 29.33 22.95 -4.47
N ASP A 29 29.93 23.18 -3.31
CA ASP A 29 29.32 22.92 -2.02
C ASP A 29 28.11 23.82 -1.84
N ASP A 30 26.97 23.27 -1.41
CA ASP A 30 26.12 23.99 -0.48
C ASP A 30 25.31 23.05 0.40
N SER A 31 25.41 23.30 1.70
CA SER A 31 24.70 22.61 2.76
C SER A 31 23.32 23.23 2.92
N ALA A 32 22.25 22.45 2.79
CA ALA A 32 21.00 22.76 3.47
C ALA A 32 20.10 21.53 3.59
N SER A 33 19.96 21.09 4.83
CA SER A 33 18.86 20.24 5.29
C SER A 33 17.53 20.94 5.03
N VAL A 34 16.66 20.35 4.20
CA VAL A 34 15.25 20.71 4.16
C VAL A 34 14.42 19.43 4.17
N HIS A 35 13.72 19.22 5.29
CA HIS A 35 12.70 18.19 5.45
C HIS A 35 11.50 18.55 4.55
N GLY A 36 11.50 18.06 3.31
CA GLY A 36 10.38 18.20 2.38
C GLY A 36 9.26 17.21 2.72
N LYS A 37 8.20 17.70 3.37
CA LYS A 37 6.93 16.99 3.54
C LYS A 37 6.30 16.78 2.15
N ALA A 38 6.23 15.55 1.67
CA ALA A 38 5.51 15.22 0.44
C ALA A 38 4.00 15.32 0.71
N THR A 39 3.39 16.44 0.31
CA THR A 39 1.95 16.70 0.32
C THR A 39 1.47 16.72 -1.13
N ALA A 40 0.29 16.15 -1.40
CA ALA A 40 -0.39 16.22 -2.70
C ALA A 40 -0.63 17.68 -3.17
N PRO A 41 -0.76 17.94 -4.48
CA PRO A 41 -0.86 19.31 -5.00
C PRO A 41 -2.28 19.86 -4.93
N GLY A 42 -2.38 21.16 -4.60
CA GLY A 42 -3.50 22.02 -4.96
C GLY A 42 -4.53 22.25 -3.87
N LEU A 43 -4.40 23.38 -3.17
CA LEU A 43 -5.48 24.36 -2.89
C LEU A 43 -4.94 25.44 -1.95
N THR A 44 -4.81 26.64 -2.51
CA THR A 44 -4.54 27.88 -1.78
C THR A 44 -5.67 28.16 -0.80
N LYS A 45 -5.33 28.35 0.48
CA LYS A 45 -6.17 29.13 1.40
C LYS A 45 -5.31 30.20 2.05
N GLU A 46 -5.66 31.43 1.73
CA GLU A 46 -5.23 32.68 2.31
C GLU A 46 -5.33 32.62 3.83
N ARG A 47 -4.21 32.88 4.51
CA ARG A 47 -4.14 33.01 5.97
C ARG A 47 -3.93 34.48 6.26
N VAL A 48 -4.99 35.14 6.72
CA VAL A 48 -4.92 36.48 7.32
C VAL A 48 -4.45 36.31 8.76
N ASP A 49 -3.38 37.03 9.10
CA ASP A 49 -2.81 37.16 10.43
C ASP A 49 -3.75 37.93 11.36
N ALA A 50 -3.87 37.49 12.62
CA ALA A 50 -4.10 38.37 13.76
C ALA A 50 -3.81 37.63 15.09
N SER A 51 -2.85 38.17 15.82
CA SER A 51 -2.58 38.02 17.26
C SER A 51 -1.88 39.33 17.66
N PRO A 52 -1.82 39.79 18.93
CA PRO A 52 -2.47 39.35 20.17
C PRO A 52 -3.16 40.53 20.92
N ASP A 53 -3.81 40.28 22.07
CA ASP A 53 -3.43 40.90 23.37
C ASP A 53 -4.46 40.71 24.53
N LYS A 54 -3.90 40.21 25.65
CA LYS A 54 -4.06 40.54 27.09
C LYS A 54 -5.38 40.51 27.89
N ALA A 55 -5.24 39.81 29.03
CA ALA A 55 -5.58 40.13 30.45
C ALA A 55 -7.06 40.12 30.90
N GLU A 56 -7.46 39.12 31.70
CA GLU A 56 -7.56 39.11 33.19
C GLU A 56 -8.86 39.75 33.73
N ASP A 57 -9.77 38.95 34.32
CA ASP A 57 -10.46 39.28 35.58
C ASP A 57 -11.15 38.04 36.20
N ASN A 58 -11.22 38.00 37.53
CA ASN A 58 -11.70 36.93 38.39
C ASN A 58 -13.22 37.05 38.69
N GLY A 59 -13.87 35.95 39.07
CA GLY A 59 -15.22 36.00 39.66
C GLY A 59 -15.79 34.63 40.00
N ASP A 60 -15.64 34.25 41.27
CA ASP A 60 -16.38 33.19 41.97
C ASP A 60 -17.84 33.65 42.19
N GLU A 61 -18.85 32.83 41.89
CA GLU A 61 -20.06 32.65 42.73
C GLU A 61 -21.01 31.65 42.05
N SER A 62 -21.59 30.77 42.85
CA SER A 62 -22.55 29.74 42.46
C SER A 62 -23.90 30.34 42.05
N ASP A 63 -24.46 29.91 40.93
CA ASP A 63 -25.91 29.98 40.72
C ASP A 63 -26.39 28.84 39.81
N GLN A 64 -27.25 28.01 40.36
CA GLN A 64 -27.98 26.96 39.64
C GLN A 64 -29.44 27.40 39.59
N PRO A 65 -30.06 27.41 38.40
CA PRO A 65 -31.41 26.86 38.38
C PRO A 65 -31.74 26.04 37.11
N ALA A 66 -32.49 24.96 37.40
CA ALA A 66 -33.64 24.45 36.66
C ALA A 66 -33.50 24.03 35.18
N ALA A 67 -33.60 22.72 35.00
CA ALA A 67 -34.53 22.04 34.07
C ALA A 67 -34.99 22.85 32.84
N GLY A 68 -34.31 22.60 31.72
CA GLY A 68 -34.87 22.72 30.38
C GLY A 68 -34.74 21.37 29.69
N GLU A 69 -35.81 20.58 29.70
CA GLU A 69 -36.01 19.44 28.82
C GLU A 69 -35.86 19.92 27.36
N SER A 70 -34.74 19.55 26.73
CA SER A 70 -34.61 19.64 25.27
C SER A 70 -35.31 18.42 24.67
N PRO A 71 -36.22 18.61 23.69
CA PRO A 71 -37.14 17.58 23.25
C PRO A 71 -36.39 16.44 22.54
N ASP A 72 -36.62 15.23 23.05
CA ASP A 72 -36.74 13.96 22.33
C ASP A 72 -35.98 13.92 21.00
N GLN A 73 -34.65 13.82 21.10
CA GLN A 73 -33.82 13.51 19.95
C GLN A 73 -34.07 12.03 19.63
N ALA A 74 -34.95 11.80 18.65
CA ALA A 74 -35.21 10.49 18.07
C ALA A 74 -33.88 9.71 17.91
N PRO A 75 -33.84 8.39 18.23
CA PRO A 75 -32.62 7.61 18.14
C PRO A 75 -31.96 7.83 16.78
N PRO A 76 -30.65 8.17 16.71
CA PRO A 76 -29.98 8.27 15.44
C PRO A 76 -30.18 6.94 14.71
N ALA A 77 -30.59 7.03 13.44
CA ALA A 77 -30.68 5.88 12.55
C ALA A 77 -29.40 5.03 12.68
N PRO A 78 -29.49 3.69 12.68
CA PRO A 78 -28.34 2.83 12.91
C PRO A 78 -27.25 3.16 11.87
N SER A 79 -26.22 3.87 12.32
CA SER A 79 -24.96 3.98 11.61
C SER A 79 -24.52 2.54 11.35
N GLU A 80 -24.24 2.21 10.08
CA GLU A 80 -23.79 0.88 9.67
C GLU A 80 -22.36 0.62 10.18
N GLU A 81 -22.21 0.55 11.51
CA GLU A 81 -20.94 0.39 12.17
C GLU A 81 -20.32 -0.96 11.78
N PRO A 82 -19.00 -1.01 11.54
CA PRO A 82 -18.33 -2.25 11.20
C PRO A 82 -18.48 -3.26 12.35
N GLN A 83 -18.94 -4.46 12.01
CA GLN A 83 -19.15 -5.55 12.96
C GLN A 83 -17.99 -6.53 12.83
N LEU A 84 -17.28 -6.77 13.94
CA LEU A 84 -16.09 -7.63 13.96
C LEU A 84 -16.36 -8.97 13.27
N GLY A 85 -15.62 -9.21 12.20
CA GLY A 85 -15.70 -10.46 11.43
C GLY A 85 -17.02 -10.74 10.71
N GLN A 86 -17.91 -9.75 10.60
CA GLN A 86 -19.15 -9.84 9.84
C GLN A 86 -19.24 -8.75 8.78
N LYS A 87 -19.06 -7.48 9.16
CA LYS A 87 -19.21 -6.32 8.29
C LYS A 87 -18.04 -5.35 8.41
N LEU A 88 -17.60 -4.83 7.28
CA LEU A 88 -16.53 -3.87 7.15
C LEU A 88 -17.10 -2.58 6.56
N GLY A 89 -16.80 -1.44 7.19
CA GLY A 89 -17.19 -0.15 6.65
C GLY A 89 -16.31 0.18 5.46
N VAL A 90 -16.89 0.48 4.30
CA VAL A 90 -16.14 0.88 3.12
C VAL A 90 -16.69 2.19 2.60
N THR A 91 -15.83 3.20 2.53
CA THR A 91 -16.18 4.51 1.96
C THR A 91 -15.27 4.80 0.78
N PRO A 92 -15.81 5.08 -0.42
CA PRO A 92 -15.01 5.58 -1.53
C PRO A 92 -14.45 6.96 -1.15
N SER A 93 -13.13 7.12 -1.20
CA SER A 93 -12.47 8.39 -0.89
C SER A 93 -12.18 9.20 -2.16
N GLU A 94 -11.89 8.53 -3.27
CA GLU A 94 -11.59 9.15 -4.56
C GLU A 94 -11.96 8.21 -5.72
N GLY A 95 -12.31 8.79 -6.87
CA GLY A 95 -12.54 8.05 -8.12
C GLY A 95 -13.74 7.09 -8.07
N THR A 96 -13.72 6.09 -8.95
CA THR A 96 -14.81 5.10 -9.07
C THR A 96 -14.38 3.77 -8.47
N VAL A 97 -15.22 3.24 -7.58
CA VAL A 97 -15.02 1.95 -6.92
C VAL A 97 -16.24 1.07 -7.18
N ARG A 98 -15.98 -0.19 -7.47
CA ARG A 98 -17.04 -1.20 -7.62
C ARG A 98 -16.84 -2.31 -6.61
N VAL A 99 -17.94 -2.88 -6.14
CA VAL A 99 -17.94 -4.00 -5.20
C VAL A 99 -18.72 -5.18 -5.76
N ARG A 100 -18.33 -6.38 -5.37
CA ARG A 100 -19.05 -7.62 -5.65
C ARG A 100 -19.12 -8.43 -4.37
N GLN A 101 -20.31 -8.48 -3.79
CA GLN A 101 -20.57 -9.29 -2.60
C GLN A 101 -20.56 -10.79 -2.97
N PRO A 102 -20.38 -11.71 -2.00
CA PRO A 102 -20.26 -13.15 -2.27
C PRO A 102 -21.35 -13.75 -3.17
N ASP A 103 -22.59 -13.24 -3.06
CA ASP A 103 -23.76 -13.77 -3.76
C ASP A 103 -24.36 -12.76 -4.78
N GLU A 104 -23.65 -11.67 -5.09
CA GLU A 104 -24.15 -10.59 -5.93
C GLU A 104 -23.27 -10.30 -7.15
N GLY A 105 -23.83 -9.55 -8.09
CA GLY A 105 -23.11 -8.99 -9.23
C GLY A 105 -22.19 -7.82 -8.83
N TRP A 106 -21.51 -7.26 -9.83
CA TRP A 106 -20.78 -6.01 -9.62
C TRP A 106 -21.75 -4.84 -9.49
N ALA A 107 -21.62 -4.09 -8.40
CA ALA A 107 -22.32 -2.83 -8.15
C ALA A 107 -21.31 -1.69 -7.94
N GLU A 108 -21.75 -0.45 -8.13
CA GLU A 108 -20.97 0.71 -7.71
C GLU A 108 -21.04 0.86 -6.18
N LEU A 109 -19.96 1.34 -5.57
CA LEU A 109 -19.92 1.53 -4.13
C LEU A 109 -20.53 2.89 -3.76
N ASP A 110 -21.67 2.86 -3.09
CA ASP A 110 -22.27 4.04 -2.47
C ASP A 110 -21.48 4.49 -1.23
N ALA A 111 -21.55 5.79 -0.92
CA ALA A 111 -20.79 6.37 0.18
C ALA A 111 -21.19 5.76 1.54
N GLY A 112 -20.23 5.13 2.22
CA GLY A 112 -20.39 4.73 3.63
C GLY A 112 -21.15 3.43 3.87
N THR A 113 -21.05 2.46 2.95
CA THR A 113 -21.77 1.18 3.06
C THR A 113 -20.96 0.15 3.85
N ALA A 114 -21.62 -0.64 4.70
CA ALA A 114 -21.03 -1.80 5.34
C ALA A 114 -21.12 -3.05 4.44
N VAL A 115 -19.97 -3.62 4.04
CA VAL A 115 -19.90 -4.81 3.18
C VAL A 115 -19.58 -6.07 3.99
N PRO A 116 -20.11 -7.24 3.61
CA PRO A 116 -19.77 -8.49 4.27
C PRO A 116 -18.33 -8.92 3.97
N ASN A 117 -17.77 -9.76 4.84
CA ASN A 117 -16.54 -10.51 4.53
C ASN A 117 -16.66 -11.27 3.19
N GLY A 118 -15.55 -11.42 2.48
CA GLY A 118 -15.52 -12.06 1.17
C GLY A 118 -15.92 -11.13 0.00
N THR A 119 -16.29 -9.87 0.29
CA THR A 119 -16.57 -8.88 -0.75
C THR A 119 -15.32 -8.57 -1.57
N VAL A 120 -15.45 -8.61 -2.89
CA VAL A 120 -14.42 -8.21 -3.83
C VAL A 120 -14.59 -6.73 -4.17
N ILE A 121 -13.54 -5.95 -3.97
CA ILE A 121 -13.51 -4.51 -4.21
C ILE A 121 -12.58 -4.24 -5.40
N ASP A 122 -13.08 -3.52 -6.41
CA ASP A 122 -12.29 -3.00 -7.53
C ASP A 122 -12.01 -1.52 -7.31
N ALA A 123 -10.82 -1.22 -6.78
CA ALA A 123 -10.30 0.12 -6.56
C ALA A 123 -9.19 0.48 -7.56
N ARG A 124 -9.23 -0.04 -8.80
CA ARG A 124 -8.20 0.28 -9.81
C ARG A 124 -8.24 1.73 -10.28
N HIS A 125 -9.42 2.34 -10.27
CA HIS A 125 -9.69 3.70 -10.73
C HIS A 125 -10.21 4.60 -9.60
N GLY A 126 -9.94 4.21 -8.35
CA GLY A 126 -10.37 4.93 -7.17
C GLY A 126 -9.60 4.50 -5.93
N ALA A 127 -10.02 5.03 -4.79
CA ALA A 127 -9.50 4.71 -3.49
C ALA A 127 -10.66 4.50 -2.51
N ILE A 128 -10.47 3.57 -1.57
CA ILE A 128 -11.40 3.36 -0.47
C ILE A 128 -10.72 3.64 0.86
N THR A 129 -11.48 4.14 1.81
CA THR A 129 -11.18 4.05 3.24
C THR A 129 -11.94 2.86 3.80
N LEU A 130 -11.21 1.86 4.26
CA LEU A 130 -11.72 0.67 4.92
C LEU A 130 -11.70 0.90 6.43
N SER A 131 -12.83 0.74 7.11
CA SER A 131 -12.93 0.67 8.57
C SER A 131 -13.29 -0.74 9.03
N ALA A 132 -12.58 -1.23 10.04
CA ALA A 132 -12.79 -2.54 10.63
C ALA A 132 -12.82 -2.44 12.15
N ALA A 133 -13.69 -3.20 12.81
CA ALA A 133 -13.66 -3.33 14.26
C ALA A 133 -12.40 -4.10 14.71
N VAL A 134 -11.79 -3.72 15.81
CA VAL A 134 -10.61 -4.39 16.40
C VAL A 134 -11.05 -5.37 17.49
N ASP A 135 -12.10 -5.01 18.21
CA ASP A 135 -12.66 -5.74 19.34
C ASP A 135 -14.19 -5.57 19.38
N ALA A 136 -14.84 -6.31 20.28
CA ALA A 136 -16.27 -6.21 20.52
C ALA A 136 -16.65 -4.96 21.36
N ALA A 137 -15.66 -4.21 21.87
CA ALA A 137 -15.88 -3.01 22.68
C ALA A 137 -16.06 -1.74 21.82
N GLY A 138 -15.93 -1.85 20.50
CA GLY A 138 -16.18 -0.76 19.56
C GLY A 138 -14.92 -0.05 19.08
N THR A 139 -13.71 -0.51 19.45
CA THR A 139 -12.48 0.05 18.90
C THR A 139 -12.43 -0.23 17.39
N GLN A 140 -12.20 0.79 16.57
CA GLN A 140 -12.07 0.65 15.12
C GLN A 140 -10.66 0.99 14.64
N GLN A 141 -10.29 0.40 13.51
CA GLN A 141 -9.06 0.72 12.78
C GLN A 141 -9.42 1.04 11.33
N SER A 142 -8.66 1.94 10.72
CA SER A 142 -8.93 2.37 9.36
C SER A 142 -7.66 2.48 8.52
N ALA A 143 -7.78 2.13 7.24
CA ALA A 143 -6.73 2.30 6.25
C ALA A 143 -7.31 2.57 4.87
N THR A 144 -6.57 3.36 4.09
CA THR A 144 -6.89 3.69 2.71
C THR A 144 -6.19 2.73 1.75
N PHE A 145 -6.93 2.23 0.76
CA PHE A 145 -6.45 1.28 -0.24
C PHE A 145 -6.82 1.71 -1.66
N SER A 146 -5.90 1.55 -2.60
CA SER A 146 -6.13 1.90 -4.01
C SER A 146 -5.25 1.13 -5.00
N GLY A 147 -5.63 1.15 -6.27
CA GLY A 147 -4.84 0.67 -7.40
C GLY A 147 -5.04 -0.81 -7.79
N ALA A 148 -5.80 -1.57 -7.01
CA ALA A 148 -5.98 -3.02 -7.24
C ALA A 148 -7.42 -3.48 -7.03
N VAL A 149 -7.67 -4.70 -7.50
CA VAL A 149 -8.85 -5.49 -7.11
C VAL A 149 -8.43 -6.41 -5.97
N PHE A 150 -9.23 -6.49 -4.91
CA PHE A 150 -8.92 -7.35 -3.77
C PHE A 150 -10.18 -7.80 -3.03
N THR A 151 -10.09 -8.94 -2.36
CA THR A 151 -11.12 -9.44 -1.45
C THR A 151 -10.73 -9.05 -0.04
N VAL A 152 -11.71 -8.62 0.75
CA VAL A 152 -11.50 -8.26 2.16
C VAL A 152 -12.15 -9.30 3.06
N ASP A 153 -11.37 -9.78 4.02
CA ASP A 153 -11.80 -10.74 5.03
C ASP A 153 -11.25 -10.36 6.39
N GLN A 154 -12.11 -10.33 7.39
CA GLN A 154 -11.71 -10.19 8.78
C GLN A 154 -12.15 -11.42 9.58
N PRO A 155 -11.24 -12.19 10.19
CA PRO A 155 -11.62 -13.26 11.09
C PRO A 155 -12.44 -12.75 12.28
N ASN A 156 -13.45 -13.50 12.70
CA ASN A 156 -14.21 -13.25 13.93
C ASN A 156 -13.39 -13.70 15.15
N ALA A 157 -12.40 -12.89 15.51
CA ALA A 157 -11.56 -13.08 16.68
C ALA A 157 -11.08 -11.72 17.21
N ALA A 158 -10.92 -11.60 18.52
CA ALA A 158 -10.34 -10.40 19.12
C ALA A 158 -8.92 -10.16 18.58
N HIS A 159 -8.60 -8.89 18.28
CA HIS A 159 -7.35 -8.52 17.65
C HIS A 159 -7.07 -9.33 16.38
N SER A 160 -8.07 -9.50 15.52
CA SER A 160 -7.88 -10.12 14.21
C SER A 160 -7.08 -9.22 13.28
N VAL A 161 -6.48 -9.83 12.26
CA VAL A 161 -5.82 -9.11 11.17
C VAL A 161 -6.82 -9.03 10.03
N THR A 162 -7.17 -7.83 9.61
CA THR A 162 -8.00 -7.64 8.41
C THR A 162 -7.14 -7.91 7.19
N SER A 163 -7.52 -8.92 6.41
CA SER A 163 -6.76 -9.40 5.26
C SER A 163 -7.35 -8.89 3.96
N LEU A 164 -6.49 -8.39 3.08
CA LEU A 164 -6.78 -7.95 1.72
C LEU A 164 -6.04 -8.87 0.76
N ALA A 165 -6.74 -9.81 0.13
CA ALA A 165 -6.16 -10.70 -0.87
C ALA A 165 -6.26 -10.08 -2.26
N LEU A 166 -5.14 -9.85 -2.94
CA LEU A 166 -5.17 -9.25 -4.28
C LEU A 166 -5.73 -10.23 -5.32
N HIS A 167 -6.63 -9.74 -6.17
CA HIS A 167 -7.23 -10.44 -7.31
C HIS A 167 -6.96 -9.72 -8.64
N GLY A 168 -7.40 -10.33 -9.74
CA GLY A 168 -7.25 -9.79 -11.09
C GLY A 168 -5.80 -9.68 -11.57
N GLY A 169 -5.63 -8.93 -12.66
CA GLY A 169 -4.36 -8.82 -13.40
C GLY A 169 -4.21 -9.92 -14.45
N ASP A 170 -3.60 -9.58 -15.58
CA ASP A 170 -3.35 -10.53 -16.67
C ASP A 170 -1.97 -11.17 -16.52
N PHE A 171 -1.94 -12.31 -15.83
CA PHE A 171 -0.74 -13.12 -15.68
C PHE A 171 -0.55 -14.17 -16.79
N SER A 172 -1.47 -14.26 -17.76
CA SER A 172 -1.32 -15.18 -18.91
C SER A 172 -0.13 -14.78 -19.79
N LYS A 173 0.20 -13.50 -19.80
CA LYS A 173 1.38 -12.91 -20.48
C LYS A 173 2.71 -13.28 -19.82
N CYS A 174 2.69 -13.92 -18.65
CA CYS A 174 3.88 -14.32 -17.95
C CYS A 174 4.45 -15.61 -18.55
N ALA A 175 5.74 -15.61 -18.92
CA ALA A 175 6.36 -16.83 -19.42
C ALA A 175 6.34 -17.98 -18.38
N PRO A 176 6.11 -19.22 -18.84
CA PRO A 176 6.20 -20.42 -17.99
C PRO A 176 7.56 -20.52 -17.30
N ALA A 177 7.59 -21.08 -16.10
CA ALA A 177 8.84 -21.29 -15.34
C ALA A 177 9.82 -22.24 -16.05
N ALA A 178 9.31 -23.22 -16.79
CA ALA A 178 10.11 -24.29 -17.39
C ALA A 178 10.88 -23.90 -18.66
N ARG A 179 10.76 -22.66 -19.17
CA ARG A 179 11.38 -22.29 -20.45
C ARG A 179 12.81 -21.79 -20.23
N ARG A 180 13.81 -22.57 -20.66
CA ARG A 180 15.24 -22.20 -20.62
C ARG A 180 15.56 -20.90 -21.37
N VAL A 181 14.84 -20.62 -22.45
CA VAL A 181 14.96 -19.37 -23.21
C VAL A 181 13.64 -18.61 -23.15
N ARG A 182 13.66 -17.46 -22.46
CA ARG A 182 12.50 -16.57 -22.35
C ARG A 182 12.45 -15.67 -23.58
N PRO A 183 11.31 -15.56 -24.28
CA PRO A 183 11.20 -14.61 -25.37
C PRO A 183 11.38 -13.18 -24.82
N TRP A 184 11.95 -12.28 -25.62
CA TRP A 184 12.16 -10.88 -25.25
C TRP A 184 10.90 -10.24 -24.65
N ALA A 185 9.74 -10.49 -25.26
CA ALA A 185 8.44 -9.96 -24.79
C ALA A 185 8.12 -10.39 -23.35
N ALA A 186 8.43 -11.62 -22.97
CA ALA A 186 8.22 -12.10 -21.60
C ALA A 186 9.23 -11.52 -20.60
N ILE A 187 10.47 -11.27 -21.05
CA ILE A 187 11.46 -10.54 -20.24
C ILE A 187 10.95 -9.12 -19.99
N ALA A 188 10.51 -8.42 -21.04
CA ALA A 188 9.94 -7.08 -20.94
C ALA A 188 8.70 -7.04 -20.03
N ALA A 189 7.78 -7.99 -20.18
CA ALA A 189 6.58 -8.09 -19.33
C ALA A 189 6.93 -8.27 -17.85
N SER A 190 7.99 -9.02 -17.53
CA SER A 190 8.43 -9.22 -16.13
C SER A 190 9.02 -7.97 -15.46
N ARG A 191 9.27 -6.89 -16.21
CA ARG A 191 9.74 -5.61 -15.68
C ARG A 191 8.62 -4.73 -15.14
N LYS A 192 7.38 -4.95 -15.57
CA LYS A 192 6.22 -4.16 -15.13
C LYS A 192 5.40 -4.95 -14.11
N PRO A 193 4.85 -4.29 -13.08
CA PRO A 193 3.89 -4.93 -12.20
C PRO A 193 2.62 -5.26 -13.00
N VAL A 194 2.08 -6.45 -12.79
CA VAL A 194 0.79 -6.88 -13.37
C VAL A 194 -0.37 -6.24 -12.60
N ARG A 195 -0.18 -6.03 -11.30
CA ARG A 195 -1.09 -5.30 -10.42
C ARG A 195 -0.30 -4.68 -9.27
N ARG A 196 -0.85 -3.60 -8.72
CA ARG A 196 -0.24 -2.81 -7.65
C ARG A 196 -1.32 -2.36 -6.67
N LEU A 197 -1.16 -2.70 -5.40
CA LEU A 197 -1.98 -2.16 -4.33
C LEU A 197 -1.16 -1.12 -3.55
N PHE A 198 -1.70 0.07 -3.37
CA PHE A 198 -1.24 1.05 -2.40
C PHE A 198 -2.06 0.90 -1.11
N GLY A 199 -1.39 0.99 0.03
CA GLY A 199 -2.02 0.98 1.34
C GLY A 199 -1.43 2.09 2.22
N SER A 200 -2.30 2.79 2.94
CA SER A 200 -1.92 3.82 3.90
C SER A 200 -2.85 3.77 5.10
N GLY A 201 -2.31 3.50 6.28
CA GLY A 201 -3.13 3.50 7.48
C GLY A 201 -2.44 2.87 8.68
N HIS A 202 -3.21 2.85 9.77
CA HIS A 202 -2.79 2.38 11.08
C HIS A 202 -3.56 1.12 11.44
N GLY A 203 -3.00 0.28 12.29
CA GLY A 203 -3.66 -0.96 12.71
C GLY A 203 -3.16 -2.19 11.95
N ARG A 204 -3.90 -3.29 12.12
CA ARG A 204 -3.53 -4.66 11.80
C ARG A 204 -4.14 -5.06 10.47
N PHE A 205 -3.61 -4.47 9.41
CA PHE A 205 -3.95 -4.83 8.04
C PHE A 205 -2.90 -5.76 7.46
N ARG A 206 -3.35 -6.74 6.69
CA ARG A 206 -2.47 -7.62 5.93
C ARG A 206 -2.86 -7.61 4.46
N THR A 207 -1.93 -7.30 3.59
CA THR A 207 -2.13 -7.47 2.15
C THR A 207 -1.46 -8.76 1.69
N ARG A 208 -2.13 -9.54 0.85
CA ARG A 208 -1.63 -10.81 0.32
C ARG A 208 -1.50 -10.75 -1.20
N GLY A 209 -0.26 -10.73 -1.68
CA GLY A 209 0.07 -10.88 -3.09
C GLY A 209 0.24 -12.35 -3.49
N ARG A 210 0.87 -12.59 -4.65
CA ARG A 210 1.08 -13.95 -5.17
C ARG A 210 2.10 -14.77 -4.38
N PHE A 211 3.18 -14.12 -3.93
CA PHE A 211 4.33 -14.81 -3.32
C PHE A 211 4.69 -14.26 -1.94
N ALA A 212 4.19 -13.07 -1.59
CA ALA A 212 4.42 -12.45 -0.29
C ALA A 212 3.12 -11.96 0.34
N ALA A 213 3.11 -11.85 1.66
CA ALA A 213 2.13 -11.07 2.39
C ALA A 213 2.82 -10.00 3.24
N ALA A 214 2.17 -8.86 3.39
CA ALA A 214 2.66 -7.72 4.15
C ALA A 214 1.66 -7.43 5.28
N THR A 215 2.06 -7.68 6.52
CA THR A 215 1.30 -7.31 7.72
C THR A 215 1.85 -5.99 8.25
N VAL A 216 0.96 -5.04 8.49
CA VAL A 216 1.28 -3.67 8.81
C VAL A 216 1.05 -3.39 10.29
N HIS A 217 1.93 -2.56 10.86
CA HIS A 217 1.83 -2.04 12.23
C HIS A 217 1.74 -0.49 12.25
N GLY A 218 1.31 0.13 11.13
CA GLY A 218 1.15 1.58 10.95
C GLY A 218 2.08 2.17 9.91
N THR A 219 1.63 2.31 8.65
CA THR A 219 2.52 2.52 7.49
C THR A 219 1.84 3.20 6.30
N ILE A 220 2.70 3.67 5.38
CA ILE A 220 2.39 3.77 3.94
C ILE A 220 3.24 2.73 3.20
N TRP A 221 2.62 1.86 2.39
CA TRP A 221 3.31 0.79 1.67
C TRP A 221 2.69 0.49 0.31
N VAL A 222 3.44 -0.27 -0.50
CA VAL A 222 3.00 -0.75 -1.81
C VAL A 222 3.25 -2.24 -1.91
N THR A 223 2.25 -2.98 -2.36
CA THR A 223 2.32 -4.40 -2.71
C THR A 223 2.20 -4.54 -4.22
N GLU A 224 3.25 -5.01 -4.89
CA GLU A 224 3.30 -5.20 -6.33
C GLU A 224 3.48 -6.66 -6.70
N ASP A 225 2.58 -7.19 -7.55
CA ASP A 225 2.77 -8.50 -8.13
C ASP A 225 3.28 -8.37 -9.57
N TYR A 226 4.47 -8.92 -9.79
CA TYR A 226 5.06 -9.14 -11.11
C TYR A 226 4.83 -10.59 -11.52
N CYS A 227 5.21 -10.93 -12.75
CA CYS A 227 5.12 -12.29 -13.26
C CYS A 227 5.86 -13.35 -12.43
N ASP A 228 7.00 -12.96 -11.83
CA ASP A 228 7.94 -13.88 -11.19
C ASP A 228 8.27 -13.49 -9.73
N ARG A 229 7.63 -12.45 -9.19
CA ARG A 229 7.91 -11.95 -7.85
C ARG A 229 6.78 -11.08 -7.30
N THR A 230 6.70 -11.02 -5.97
CA THR A 230 5.95 -10.01 -5.25
C THR A 230 6.96 -9.09 -4.59
N VAL A 231 6.80 -7.77 -4.78
CA VAL A 231 7.65 -6.75 -4.17
C VAL A 231 6.81 -5.95 -3.20
N ILE A 232 7.26 -5.89 -1.94
CA ILE A 232 6.70 -5.02 -0.91
C ILE A 232 7.66 -3.85 -0.72
N THR A 233 7.18 -2.63 -0.92
CA THR A 233 7.96 -1.41 -0.70
C THR A 233 7.38 -0.62 0.46
N VAL A 234 8.21 -0.28 1.44
CA VAL A 234 7.77 0.45 2.63
C VAL A 234 8.17 1.92 2.46
N LYS A 235 7.16 2.80 2.42
CA LYS A 235 7.36 4.24 2.29
C LYS A 235 7.45 4.93 3.65
N ARG A 236 6.76 4.41 4.65
CA ARG A 236 6.76 4.93 6.03
C ARG A 236 6.50 3.80 7.02
N GLY A 237 7.06 3.85 8.22
CA GLY A 237 6.79 2.87 9.27
C GLY A 237 7.51 1.54 9.05
N VAL A 238 6.91 0.45 9.53
CA VAL A 238 7.46 -0.91 9.45
C VAL A 238 6.40 -1.92 8.96
N VAL A 239 6.82 -2.83 8.10
CA VAL A 239 5.97 -3.90 7.54
C VAL A 239 6.62 -5.25 7.76
N ALA A 240 5.91 -6.19 8.37
CA ALA A 240 6.33 -7.58 8.43
C ALA A 240 6.00 -8.27 7.10
N VAL A 241 7.02 -8.65 6.34
CA VAL A 241 6.88 -9.31 5.04
C VAL A 241 7.10 -10.80 5.18
N GLN A 242 6.05 -11.58 4.95
CA GLN A 242 6.07 -13.04 4.96
C GLN A 242 6.28 -13.60 3.56
N ASP A 243 7.27 -14.48 3.40
CA ASP A 243 7.41 -15.35 2.22
C ASP A 243 6.36 -16.46 2.30
N LEU A 244 5.44 -16.50 1.33
CA LEU A 244 4.33 -17.44 1.32
C LEU A 244 4.75 -18.89 0.99
N HIS A 245 5.98 -19.11 0.50
CA HIS A 245 6.47 -20.46 0.25
C HIS A 245 7.12 -21.08 1.50
N SER A 246 7.87 -20.27 2.26
CA SER A 246 8.60 -20.75 3.45
C SER A 246 7.87 -20.47 4.76
N GLY A 247 6.86 -19.59 4.75
CA GLY A 247 6.16 -19.13 5.94
C GLY A 247 6.96 -18.14 6.81
N ARG A 248 8.21 -17.83 6.45
CA ARG A 248 9.08 -16.96 7.25
C ARG A 248 8.74 -15.48 7.04
N ALA A 249 8.72 -14.70 8.11
CA ALA A 249 8.50 -13.26 8.08
C ALA A 249 9.76 -12.48 8.44
N VAL A 250 9.93 -11.32 7.82
CA VAL A 250 11.03 -10.37 8.09
C VAL A 250 10.45 -8.96 8.14
N GLU A 251 10.86 -8.17 9.11
CA GLU A 251 10.49 -6.76 9.19
C GLU A 251 11.25 -5.91 8.17
N VAL A 252 10.54 -4.99 7.54
CA VAL A 252 11.07 -4.08 6.53
C VAL A 252 10.71 -2.67 6.93
N HIS A 253 11.73 -1.83 7.10
CA HIS A 253 11.57 -0.43 7.48
C HIS A 253 11.40 0.48 6.26
N ALA A 254 10.90 1.69 6.51
CA ALA A 254 10.78 2.75 5.52
C ALA A 254 12.06 2.96 4.70
N GLY A 255 11.90 3.22 3.41
CA GLY A 255 13.01 3.37 2.47
C GLY A 255 13.52 2.05 1.88
N HIS A 256 13.10 0.91 2.44
CA HIS A 256 13.48 -0.41 1.96
C HIS A 256 12.35 -1.14 1.25
N SER A 257 12.73 -2.21 0.55
CA SER A 257 11.81 -3.13 -0.09
C SER A 257 12.23 -4.58 0.15
N ARG A 258 11.26 -5.48 0.10
CA ARG A 258 11.49 -6.93 0.13
C ARG A 258 10.85 -7.57 -1.08
N THR A 259 11.65 -8.36 -1.79
CA THR A 259 11.22 -9.09 -2.98
C THR A 259 11.17 -10.58 -2.66
N ILE A 260 10.02 -11.22 -2.86
CA ILE A 260 9.87 -12.66 -2.81
C ILE A 260 9.62 -13.17 -4.22
N ARG A 261 10.48 -14.06 -4.72
CA ARG A 261 10.40 -14.61 -6.08
C ARG A 261 9.60 -15.90 -6.10
N ARG A 262 9.04 -16.20 -7.27
CA ARG A 262 8.52 -17.53 -7.62
C ARG A 262 9.64 -18.56 -7.49
N ARG A 263 9.33 -19.72 -6.91
CA ARG A 263 10.25 -20.88 -6.89
C ARG A 263 10.41 -21.51 -8.27
#